data_AF-A0A652L974-F1
#
_entry.id   AF-A0A652L974-F1
#
_cell.length_a   1.000
_cell.length_b   1.000
_cell.length_c   1.000
_cell.angle_alpha   90.00
_cell.angle_beta   90.00
_cell.angle_gamma   90.00
#
_symmetry.space_group_name_H-M   'P 1'
#
loop_
_entity.id
_entity.type
_entity.pdbx_description
1 polymer ?
#
loop_
_entity_poly.entity_id
_entity_poly.type
_entity_poly.pdbx_seq_one_letter_code
_entity_poly.pdbx_strand_id
1 'polypeptide(L)'
;MTDLLTRLTEMLDDLDADVDATIDLADEIAASGDAALLPRLQSELDRALTEQNAYARELIGGVLAAIGGPDALPALLRASAVDLGDDQDALATEIVELVQSDPHRSRAVLQPLTEDDDLTVANRAEWALRFLPNA
;
A
#
# COMPACT_ATOMS: atom_id res chain seq x y z
N MET A 1 6.04 -1.26 -26.60
CA MET A 1 6.58 -0.50 -25.46
C MET A 1 5.74 -0.90 -24.28
N THR A 2 6.33 -1.66 -23.37
CA THR A 2 5.69 -2.12 -22.14
C THR A 2 5.44 -0.90 -21.25
N ASP A 3 4.25 -0.75 -20.67
CA ASP A 3 3.96 0.37 -19.77
C ASP A 3 4.73 0.23 -18.44
N LEU A 4 4.91 1.35 -17.72
CA LEU A 4 5.76 1.41 -16.53
C LEU A 4 5.34 0.41 -15.46
N LEU A 5 4.04 0.21 -15.22
CA LEU A 5 3.55 -0.71 -14.21
C LEU A 5 3.82 -2.17 -14.61
N THR A 6 3.66 -2.53 -15.88
CA THR A 6 4.07 -3.87 -16.36
C THR A 6 5.57 -4.10 -16.16
N ARG A 7 6.41 -3.10 -16.46
CA ARG A 7 7.85 -3.21 -16.25
C ARG A 7 8.20 -3.35 -14.77
N LEU A 8 7.54 -2.60 -13.89
CA LEU A 8 7.73 -2.71 -12.44
C LEU A 8 7.39 -4.12 -11.96
N THR A 9 6.26 -4.69 -12.39
CA THR A 9 5.86 -6.05 -11.99
C THR A 9 6.83 -7.11 -12.50
N GLU A 10 7.35 -6.96 -13.72
CA GLU A 10 8.39 -7.86 -14.26
C GLU A 10 9.68 -7.80 -13.43
N MET A 11 10.07 -6.60 -12.96
CA MET A 11 11.24 -6.43 -12.10
C MET A 11 11.01 -7.00 -10.69
N LEU A 12 9.80 -6.87 -10.14
CA LEU A 12 9.44 -7.45 -8.83
C LEU A 12 9.38 -8.98 -8.82
N ASP A 13 9.18 -9.60 -9.99
CA ASP A 13 9.18 -11.05 -10.16
C ASP A 13 10.60 -11.61 -10.46
N ASP A 14 11.58 -10.74 -10.70
CA ASP A 14 12.97 -11.10 -11.03
C ASP A 14 13.90 -10.86 -9.83
N LEU A 15 14.43 -11.94 -9.26
CA LEU A 15 15.35 -11.88 -8.13
C LEU A 15 16.70 -11.22 -8.46
N ASP A 16 17.06 -11.15 -9.74
CA ASP A 16 18.27 -10.49 -10.22
C ASP A 16 18.01 -9.03 -10.65
N ALA A 17 16.78 -8.53 -10.52
CA ALA A 17 16.47 -7.14 -10.83
C ALA A 17 17.25 -6.19 -9.94
N ASP A 18 17.71 -5.09 -10.55
CA ASP A 18 18.38 -4.01 -9.83
C ASP A 18 17.40 -3.32 -8.89
N VAL A 19 17.68 -3.40 -7.59
CA VAL A 19 16.81 -2.87 -6.52
C VAL A 19 16.64 -1.37 -6.65
N ASP A 20 17.72 -0.62 -6.88
CA ASP A 20 17.68 0.84 -7.00
C ASP A 20 16.85 1.24 -8.22
N ALA A 21 17.05 0.56 -9.36
CA ALA A 21 16.25 0.81 -10.55
C ALA A 21 14.77 0.43 -10.39
N THR A 22 14.46 -0.57 -9.54
CA THR A 22 13.08 -0.95 -9.23
C THR A 22 12.39 0.13 -8.40
N ILE A 23 13.09 0.67 -7.40
CA ILE A 23 12.62 1.78 -6.55
C ILE A 23 12.42 3.04 -7.39
N ASP A 24 13.41 3.42 -8.22
CA ASP A 24 13.32 4.59 -9.10
C ASP A 24 12.09 4.51 -10.03
N LEU A 25 11.77 3.32 -10.54
CA LEU A 25 10.60 3.11 -11.39
C LEU A 25 9.29 3.19 -10.60
N ALA A 26 9.25 2.68 -9.38
CA ALA A 26 8.10 2.85 -8.49
C ALA A 26 7.86 4.33 -8.16
N ASP A 27 8.91 5.08 -7.87
CA ASP A 27 8.87 6.54 -7.64
C ASP A 27 8.39 7.30 -8.89
N GLU A 28 8.84 6.91 -10.08
CA GLU A 28 8.35 7.49 -11.35
C GLU A 28 6.84 7.28 -11.52
N ILE A 29 6.35 6.07 -11.22
CA ILE A 29 4.91 5.76 -11.30
C ILE A 29 4.15 6.57 -10.25
N ALA A 30 4.63 6.63 -9.00
CA ALA A 30 4.02 7.41 -7.93
C ALA A 30 3.93 8.90 -8.29
N ALA A 31 5.04 9.48 -8.79
CA ALA A 31 5.13 10.87 -9.19
C ALA A 31 4.22 11.25 -10.37
N SER A 32 3.79 10.27 -11.18
CA SER A 32 2.82 10.51 -12.26
C SER A 32 1.47 10.99 -11.74
N GLY A 33 1.08 10.58 -10.52
CA GLY A 33 -0.25 10.84 -9.96
C GLY A 33 -1.40 10.26 -10.79
N ASP A 34 -1.14 9.30 -11.68
CA ASP A 34 -2.15 8.75 -12.58
C ASP A 34 -3.12 7.82 -11.84
N ALA A 35 -4.22 8.39 -11.36
CA ALA A 35 -5.28 7.67 -10.68
C ALA A 35 -5.91 6.55 -11.53
N ALA A 36 -5.73 6.54 -12.86
CA ALA A 36 -6.20 5.44 -13.70
C ALA A 36 -5.45 4.13 -13.43
N LEU A 37 -4.28 4.18 -12.78
CA LEU A 37 -3.49 3.00 -12.41
C LEU A 37 -4.01 2.30 -11.15
N LEU A 38 -4.82 2.96 -10.32
CA LEU A 38 -5.25 2.43 -9.02
C LEU A 38 -5.90 1.04 -9.09
N PRO A 39 -6.83 0.74 -10.01
CA PRO A 39 -7.43 -0.60 -10.08
C PRO A 39 -6.39 -1.69 -10.38
N ARG A 40 -5.39 -1.37 -11.21
CA ARG A 40 -4.33 -2.31 -11.56
C ARG A 40 -3.33 -2.48 -10.42
N LEU A 41 -2.93 -1.40 -9.76
CA LEU A 41 -2.08 -1.45 -8.56
C LEU A 41 -2.72 -2.30 -7.45
N GLN A 42 -4.03 -2.17 -7.23
CA GLN A 42 -4.75 -3.03 -6.28
C GLN A 42 -4.69 -4.51 -6.69
N SER A 43 -4.89 -4.81 -7.97
CA SER A 43 -4.79 -6.19 -8.47
C SER A 43 -3.37 -6.77 -8.31
N GLU A 44 -2.33 -5.97 -8.51
CA GLU A 44 -0.94 -6.42 -8.32
C GLU A 44 -0.59 -6.57 -6.84
N LEU A 45 -1.15 -5.72 -5.96
CA LEU A 45 -1.01 -5.88 -4.52
C LEU A 45 -1.65 -7.20 -4.06
N ASP A 46 -2.86 -7.51 -4.50
CA ASP A 46 -3.54 -8.78 -4.20
C ASP A 46 -2.75 -9.99 -4.71
N ARG A 47 -2.11 -9.87 -5.89
CA ARG A 47 -1.21 -10.89 -6.43
C ARG A 47 0.00 -11.08 -5.52
N ALA A 48 0.68 -10.00 -5.13
CA ALA A 48 1.84 -10.05 -4.25
C ALA A 48 1.52 -10.73 -2.91
N LEU A 49 0.35 -10.46 -2.33
CA LEU A 49 -0.12 -11.13 -1.12
C LEU A 49 -0.33 -12.63 -1.33
N THR A 50 -0.93 -13.03 -2.46
CA THR A 50 -1.15 -14.44 -2.82
C THR A 50 0.16 -15.20 -2.99
N GLU A 51 1.18 -14.54 -3.56
CA GLU A 51 2.50 -15.09 -3.82
C GLU A 51 3.46 -15.00 -2.62
N GLN A 52 3.00 -14.42 -1.51
CA GLN A 52 3.82 -14.14 -0.32
C GLN A 52 5.06 -13.27 -0.62
N ASN A 53 4.94 -12.35 -1.56
CA ASN A 53 6.01 -11.44 -1.96
C ASN A 53 5.95 -10.17 -1.11
N ALA A 54 6.66 -10.17 0.03
CA ALA A 54 6.70 -9.03 0.96
C ALA A 54 7.28 -7.76 0.30
N TYR A 55 8.32 -7.91 -0.52
CA TYR A 55 8.96 -6.79 -1.22
C TYR A 55 8.01 -6.13 -2.23
N ALA A 56 7.30 -6.93 -3.03
CA ALA A 56 6.28 -6.41 -3.95
C ALA A 56 5.10 -5.76 -3.21
N ARG A 57 4.67 -6.32 -2.07
CA ARG A 57 3.63 -5.73 -1.23
C ARG A 57 4.03 -4.32 -0.77
N GLU A 58 5.28 -4.13 -0.36
CA GLU A 58 5.77 -2.83 0.08
C GLU A 58 5.84 -1.81 -1.06
N LEU A 59 6.51 -2.14 -2.17
CA LEU A 59 6.66 -1.21 -3.28
C LEU A 59 5.33 -0.85 -3.94
N ILE A 60 4.47 -1.84 -4.21
CA ILE A 60 3.15 -1.57 -4.79
C ILE A 60 2.27 -0.82 -3.78
N GLY A 61 2.37 -1.15 -2.48
CA GLY A 61 1.69 -0.43 -1.41
C GLY A 61 2.07 1.05 -1.34
N GLY A 62 3.36 1.36 -1.42
CA GLY A 62 3.84 2.75 -1.45
C GLY A 62 3.34 3.53 -2.67
N VAL A 63 3.39 2.94 -3.86
CA VAL A 63 2.84 3.57 -5.08
C VAL A 63 1.33 3.80 -4.95
N LEU A 64 0.60 2.83 -4.41
CA LEU A 64 -0.84 2.96 -4.16
C LEU A 64 -1.13 4.08 -3.15
N ALA A 65 -0.34 4.19 -2.08
CA ALA A 65 -0.44 5.25 -1.08
C ALA A 65 -0.21 6.64 -1.71
N ALA A 66 0.85 6.79 -2.51
CA ALA A 66 1.19 8.05 -3.16
C ALA A 66 0.11 8.54 -4.14
N ILE A 67 -0.46 7.64 -4.95
CA ILE A 67 -1.49 8.00 -5.95
C ILE A 67 -2.88 8.12 -5.34
N GLY A 68 -3.25 7.16 -4.48
CA GLY A 68 -4.60 7.04 -3.93
C GLY A 68 -4.83 7.86 -2.66
N GLY A 69 -3.77 8.32 -2.01
CA GLY A 69 -3.86 9.05 -0.76
C GLY A 69 -4.65 8.29 0.32
N PRO A 70 -5.38 8.99 1.19
CA PRO A 70 -6.24 8.37 2.20
C PRO A 70 -7.27 7.36 1.67
N ASP A 71 -7.65 7.45 0.39
CA ASP A 71 -8.59 6.50 -0.22
C ASP A 71 -7.97 5.13 -0.50
N ALA A 72 -6.64 5.04 -0.50
CA ALA A 72 -5.91 3.76 -0.58
C ALA A 72 -5.91 2.99 0.74
N LEU A 73 -6.18 3.64 1.89
CA LEU A 73 -6.09 3.03 3.22
C LEU A 73 -6.80 1.67 3.35
N PRO A 74 -8.02 1.44 2.81
CA PRO A 74 -8.66 0.13 2.92
C PRO A 74 -7.87 -1.01 2.27
N ALA A 75 -7.18 -0.75 1.16
CA ALA A 75 -6.35 -1.75 0.49
C ALA A 75 -5.04 -1.96 1.27
N LEU A 76 -4.41 -0.87 1.72
CA LEU A 76 -3.15 -0.92 2.48
C LEU A 76 -3.32 -1.63 3.83
N LEU A 77 -4.45 -1.42 4.53
CA LEU A 77 -4.74 -2.10 5.78
C LEU A 77 -4.99 -3.60 5.59
N ARG A 78 -5.69 -3.98 4.53
CA ARG A 78 -5.87 -5.40 4.18
C ARG A 78 -4.54 -6.05 3.83
N ALA A 79 -3.67 -5.37 3.08
CA ALA A 79 -2.33 -5.86 2.80
C ALA A 79 -1.47 -5.98 4.07
N SER A 80 -1.53 -4.99 4.96
CA SER A 80 -0.83 -4.99 6.26
C SER A 80 -1.36 -6.09 7.21
N ALA A 81 -2.62 -6.49 7.07
CA ALA A 81 -3.21 -7.56 7.86
C ALA A 81 -2.68 -8.96 7.48
N VAL A 82 -2.01 -9.12 6.34
CA VAL A 82 -1.40 -10.38 5.94
C VAL A 82 0.02 -10.48 6.48
N ASP A 83 0.26 -11.47 7.34
CA ASP A 83 1.60 -11.81 7.84
C ASP A 83 2.40 -12.55 6.76
N LEU A 84 3.46 -11.92 6.26
CA LEU A 84 4.41 -12.50 5.30
C LEU A 84 5.77 -12.79 5.94
N GLY A 85 5.90 -12.67 7.27
CA GLY A 85 7.15 -12.91 8.00
C GLY A 85 8.17 -11.78 7.93
N ASP A 86 7.80 -10.63 7.39
CA ASP A 86 8.60 -9.40 7.34
C ASP A 86 8.20 -8.40 8.45
N ASP A 87 8.97 -7.32 8.65
CA ASP A 87 8.71 -6.35 9.72
C ASP A 87 7.59 -5.35 9.39
N GLN A 88 7.24 -5.19 8.11
CA GLN A 88 6.22 -4.29 7.58
C GLN A 88 6.43 -2.80 7.90
N ASP A 89 7.64 -2.38 8.29
CA ASP A 89 7.88 -1.01 8.78
C ASP A 89 7.63 0.04 7.68
N ALA A 90 7.98 -0.27 6.43
CA ALA A 90 7.75 0.63 5.29
C ALA A 90 6.25 0.85 5.03
N LEU A 91 5.48 -0.24 4.89
CA LEU A 91 4.03 -0.14 4.67
C LEU A 91 3.31 0.50 5.86
N ALA A 92 3.75 0.22 7.09
CA ALA A 92 3.22 0.86 8.28
C ALA A 92 3.48 2.38 8.28
N THR A 93 4.66 2.81 7.84
CA THR A 93 5.00 4.24 7.69
C THR A 93 4.07 4.93 6.72
N GLU A 94 3.85 4.36 5.53
CA GLU A 94 2.91 4.90 4.52
C GLU A 94 1.49 5.08 5.10
N ILE A 95 0.99 4.07 5.82
CA ILE A 95 -0.34 4.15 6.44
C ILE A 95 -0.40 5.30 7.46
N VAL A 96 0.62 5.45 8.31
CA VAL A 96 0.68 6.51 9.32
C VAL A 96 0.75 7.88 8.67
N GLU A 97 1.55 8.06 7.62
CA GLU A 97 1.68 9.31 6.89
C GLU A 97 0.36 9.71 6.22
N LEU A 98 -0.33 8.76 5.59
CA LEU A 98 -1.67 9.00 5.03
C LEU A 98 -2.67 9.44 6.11
N VAL A 99 -2.69 8.74 7.25
CA VAL A 99 -3.56 9.09 8.39
C VAL A 99 -3.32 10.50 8.88
N GLN A 100 -2.07 10.94 8.94
CA GLN A 100 -1.69 12.27 9.41
C GLN A 100 -1.89 13.37 8.35
N SER A 101 -1.74 13.04 7.07
CA SER A 101 -1.87 13.99 5.95
C SER A 101 -3.30 14.53 5.78
N ASP A 102 -4.31 13.68 5.96
CA ASP A 102 -5.73 14.07 5.97
C ASP A 102 -6.49 13.30 7.07
N PRO A 103 -6.45 13.79 8.32
CA PRO A 103 -7.09 13.13 9.46
C PRO A 103 -8.61 12.99 9.31
N HIS A 104 -9.26 13.89 8.60
CA HIS A 104 -10.71 13.87 8.43
C HIS A 104 -11.12 12.77 7.46
N ARG A 105 -10.47 12.71 6.29
CA ARG A 105 -10.75 11.65 5.31
C ARG A 105 -10.33 10.29 5.84
N SER A 106 -9.14 10.19 6.42
CA SER A 106 -8.63 8.94 7.00
C SER A 106 -9.56 8.39 8.07
N ARG A 107 -10.07 9.24 8.99
CA ARG A 107 -11.07 8.80 9.97
C ARG A 107 -12.33 8.24 9.30
N ALA A 108 -12.86 8.94 8.30
CA ALA A 108 -14.09 8.52 7.62
C ALA A 108 -13.94 7.17 6.91
N VAL A 109 -12.75 6.88 6.38
CA VAL A 109 -12.46 5.65 5.65
C VAL A 109 -12.09 4.49 6.58
N LEU A 110 -11.38 4.76 7.68
CA LEU A 110 -10.92 3.75 8.62
C LEU A 110 -11.99 3.31 9.63
N GLN A 111 -12.91 4.21 10.03
CA GLN A 111 -13.89 3.91 11.07
C GLN A 111 -14.81 2.71 10.73
N PRO A 112 -15.31 2.54 9.50
CA PRO A 112 -16.07 1.34 9.15
C PRO A 112 -15.23 0.04 9.22
N LEU A 113 -13.92 0.12 8.99
CA LEU A 113 -13.04 -1.05 8.97
C LEU A 113 -12.76 -1.60 10.37
N THR A 114 -13.04 -0.86 11.45
CA THR A 114 -12.95 -1.41 12.81
C THR A 114 -14.02 -2.46 13.10
N GLU A 115 -15.01 -2.58 12.22
CA GLU A 115 -16.09 -3.57 12.29
C GLU A 115 -15.98 -4.63 11.18
N ASP A 116 -14.82 -4.74 10.51
CA ASP A 116 -14.58 -5.75 9.47
C ASP A 116 -14.66 -7.18 10.07
N ASP A 117 -15.21 -8.12 9.29
CA ASP A 117 -15.36 -9.52 9.70
C ASP A 117 -13.98 -10.18 9.91
N ASP A 118 -12.94 -9.71 9.22
CA ASP A 118 -11.56 -10.08 9.50
C ASP A 118 -11.01 -9.26 10.67
N LEU A 119 -10.87 -9.92 11.82
CA LEU A 119 -10.35 -9.31 13.04
C LEU A 119 -8.94 -8.73 12.88
N THR A 120 -8.11 -9.26 11.96
CA THR A 120 -6.79 -8.70 11.72
C THR A 120 -6.89 -7.36 11.01
N VAL A 121 -7.80 -7.23 10.05
CA VAL A 121 -8.11 -5.95 9.38
C VAL A 121 -8.70 -4.96 10.39
N ALA A 122 -9.65 -5.38 11.22
CA ALA A 122 -10.22 -4.54 12.27
C ALA A 122 -9.17 -4.02 13.26
N ASN A 123 -8.27 -4.88 13.72
CA ASN A 123 -7.17 -4.50 14.60
C ASN A 123 -6.18 -3.52 13.91
N ARG A 124 -5.91 -3.68 12.61
CA ARG A 124 -5.09 -2.73 11.85
C ARG A 124 -5.78 -1.38 11.69
N ALA A 125 -7.10 -1.35 11.52
CA ALA A 125 -7.88 -0.11 11.50
C ALA A 125 -7.83 0.61 12.84
N GLU A 126 -8.03 -0.12 13.95
CA GLU A 126 -7.90 0.44 15.29
C GLU A 126 -6.48 0.97 15.57
N TRP A 127 -5.45 0.25 15.13
CA TRP A 127 -4.06 0.69 15.23
C TRP A 127 -3.83 2.00 14.45
N ALA A 128 -4.25 2.05 13.18
CA ALA A 128 -4.07 3.22 12.32
C ALA A 128 -4.78 4.46 12.90
N LEU A 129 -5.98 4.30 13.45
CA LEU A 129 -6.73 5.40 14.09
C LEU A 129 -6.01 6.04 15.29
N ARG A 130 -5.06 5.34 15.95
CA ARG A 130 -4.26 5.90 17.07
C ARG A 130 -3.26 6.96 16.61
N PHE A 131 -2.99 7.05 15.31
CA PHE A 131 -2.07 8.04 14.74
C PHE A 131 -2.77 9.30 14.24
N LEU A 132 -4.10 9.40 14.38
CA LEU A 132 -4.79 10.66 14.15
C LEU A 132 -4.25 11.72 15.12
N PRO A 133 -3.94 12.94 14.65
CA PRO A 133 -3.48 14.01 15.53
C PRO A 133 -4.54 14.34 16.58
N ASN A 134 -4.09 14.59 17.80
CA ASN A 134 -4.95 15.09 18.87
C ASN A 134 -5.47 16.48 18.46
N ALA A 135 -6.80 16.62 18.39
CA ALA A 135 -7.47 17.89 18.11
C ALA A 135 -7.30 18.89 19.27
#